data_AF-A0A3C0URQ2-F1
#
_entry.id   AF-A0A3C0URQ2-F1
#
_cell.length_a   1.000
_cell.length_b   1.000
_cell.length_c   1.000
_cell.angle_alpha   90.00
_cell.angle_beta   90.00
_cell.angle_gamma   90.00
#
_symmetry.space_group_name_H-M   'P 1'
#
loop_
_entity.id
_entity.type
_entity.pdbx_description
1 polymer ?
#
loop_
_entity_poly.entity_id
_entity_poly.type
_entity_poly.pdbx_seq_one_letter_code
_entity_poly.pdbx_strand_id
1 'polypeptide(L)'
;MKRLILSVLLLGMGVAWGQKTPSRPNFVIIMADDLGFSDIGCYGAEIKTPNLDKLASKGVKFTQFYNAARCCPSRASLLTGMYPHQAGMGTMVVTKVKDRT
;
A
#
# COMPACT_ATOMS: atom_id res chain seq x y z
N MET A 1 -21.06 -33.11 48.52
CA MET A 1 -21.72 -32.67 47.27
C MET A 1 -21.53 -31.19 46.97
N LYS A 2 -21.60 -30.26 47.95
CA LYS A 2 -21.37 -28.82 47.73
C LYS A 2 -19.93 -28.43 47.31
N ARG A 3 -18.92 -29.21 47.73
CA ARG A 3 -17.51 -28.99 47.38
C ARG A 3 -17.15 -29.34 45.92
N LEU A 4 -17.94 -30.19 45.28
CA LEU A 4 -17.72 -30.61 43.88
C LEU A 4 -18.31 -29.59 42.88
N ILE A 5 -19.34 -28.85 43.29
CA ILE A 5 -19.95 -27.77 42.49
C ILE A 5 -19.03 -26.54 42.46
N LEU A 6 -18.29 -26.29 43.55
CA LEU A 6 -17.38 -25.14 43.66
C LEU A 6 -16.15 -25.26 42.75
N SER A 7 -15.66 -26.48 42.51
CA SER A 7 -14.50 -26.72 41.63
C SER A 7 -14.83 -26.63 40.14
N VAL A 8 -16.07 -26.91 39.73
CA VAL A 8 -16.52 -26.74 38.34
C VAL A 8 -16.71 -25.26 37.99
N LEU A 9 -17.16 -24.44 38.95
CA LEU A 9 -17.29 -22.99 38.77
C LEU A 9 -15.94 -22.26 38.65
N LEU A 10 -14.89 -22.75 39.30
CA LEU A 10 -13.53 -22.18 39.20
C LEU A 10 -12.82 -22.51 37.88
N LEU A 11 -13.21 -23.58 37.17
CA LEU A 11 -12.65 -23.92 35.86
C LEU A 11 -13.28 -23.12 34.71
N GLY A 12 -14.48 -22.55 34.91
CA GLY A 12 -15.23 -21.83 33.87
C GLY A 12 -14.81 -20.38 33.64
N MET A 13 -14.06 -19.76 34.57
CA MET A 13 -13.67 -18.33 34.48
C MET A 13 -12.26 -18.09 33.92
N GLY A 14 -11.48 -19.14 33.65
CA GLY A 14 -10.07 -19.03 33.25
C GLY A 14 -9.79 -18.71 31.78
N VAL A 15 -10.82 -18.57 30.94
CA VAL A 15 -10.67 -18.39 29.49
C VAL A 15 -11.22 -17.03 29.04
N ALA A 16 -10.91 -15.97 29.79
CA ALA A 16 -10.91 -14.62 29.23
C ALA A 16 -9.63 -14.46 28.40
N TRP A 17 -9.58 -15.12 27.24
CA TRP A 17 -8.53 -14.89 26.26
C TRP A 17 -8.63 -13.42 25.85
N GLY A 18 -7.65 -12.63 26.29
CA GLY A 18 -7.49 -11.26 25.84
C GLY A 18 -7.47 -11.26 24.31
N GLN A 19 -8.57 -10.80 23.71
CA GLN A 19 -8.60 -10.49 22.30
C GLN A 19 -7.56 -9.40 22.07
N LYS A 20 -6.38 -9.80 21.61
CA LYS A 20 -5.35 -8.87 21.16
C LYS A 20 -5.97 -8.13 19.99
N THR A 21 -6.47 -6.92 20.22
CA THR A 21 -7.01 -6.07 19.17
C THR A 21 -5.97 -6.06 18.05
N PRO A 22 -6.33 -6.49 16.82
CA PRO A 22 -5.38 -6.52 15.73
C PRO A 22 -4.74 -5.14 15.63
N SER A 23 -3.44 -5.07 15.88
CA SER A 23 -2.71 -3.80 15.84
C SER A 23 -2.86 -3.28 14.42
N ARG A 24 -3.40 -2.06 14.26
CA ARG A 24 -3.53 -1.43 12.95
C ARG A 24 -2.14 -1.37 12.31
N PRO A 25 -1.94 -1.97 11.13
CA PRO A 25 -0.64 -1.96 10.50
C PRO A 25 -0.28 -0.53 10.08
N ASN A 26 1.02 -0.25 10.06
CA ASN A 26 1.54 0.97 9.44
C ASN A 26 1.60 0.76 7.92
N PHE A 27 1.15 1.76 7.16
CA PHE A 27 1.25 1.76 5.70
C PHE A 27 2.31 2.78 5.28
N VAL A 28 3.32 2.32 4.53
CA VAL A 28 4.36 3.16 3.94
C VAL A 28 4.30 2.97 2.43
N ILE A 29 4.07 4.05 1.70
CA ILE A 29 4.05 4.07 0.24
C ILE A 29 5.35 4.71 -0.23
N ILE A 30 6.15 3.94 -0.97
CA ILE A 30 7.39 4.42 -1.60
C ILE A 30 7.12 4.49 -3.10
N MET A 31 7.20 5.70 -3.66
CA MET A 31 7.01 5.94 -5.09
C MET A 31 8.26 6.63 -5.65
N ALA A 32 8.90 6.00 -6.64
CA ALA A 32 10.02 6.58 -7.37
C ALA A 32 9.52 7.34 -8.60
N ASP A 33 10.17 8.46 -8.95
CA ASP A 33 9.90 9.20 -10.19
C ASP A 33 10.80 8.65 -11.31
N ASP A 34 10.24 8.49 -12.51
CA ASP A 34 10.92 8.01 -13.72
C ASP A 34 11.74 6.69 -13.59
N LEU A 35 11.33 5.79 -12.69
CA LEU A 35 11.95 4.46 -12.56
C LEU A 35 11.39 3.48 -13.60
N GLY A 36 12.24 3.00 -14.49
CA GLY A 36 11.90 2.04 -15.53
C GLY A 36 11.70 0.62 -15.00
N PHE A 37 10.87 -0.16 -15.68
CA PHE A 37 10.61 -1.56 -15.32
C PHE A 37 11.89 -2.41 -15.34
N SER A 38 12.81 -2.11 -16.26
CA SER A 38 14.09 -2.80 -16.44
C SER A 38 15.23 -2.25 -15.58
N ASP A 39 14.96 -1.35 -14.61
CA ASP A 39 16.01 -0.72 -13.79
C ASP A 39 16.22 -1.41 -12.43
N ILE A 40 15.32 -2.33 -12.05
CA ILE A 40 15.35 -3.03 -10.77
C ILE A 40 15.84 -4.47 -10.97
N GLY A 41 16.82 -4.90 -10.17
CA GLY A 41 17.47 -6.21 -10.27
C GLY A 41 16.49 -7.39 -10.24
N CYS A 42 15.47 -7.34 -9.37
CA CYS A 42 14.43 -8.37 -9.30
C CYS A 42 13.54 -8.49 -10.55
N TYR A 43 13.66 -7.58 -11.51
CA TYR A 43 13.03 -7.63 -12.84
C TYR A 43 14.02 -7.91 -13.98
N GLY A 44 15.29 -8.20 -13.67
CA GLY A 44 16.32 -8.55 -14.66
C GLY A 44 17.26 -7.40 -15.04
N ALA A 45 17.29 -6.31 -14.28
CA ALA A 45 18.19 -5.19 -14.52
C ALA A 45 19.65 -5.52 -14.24
N GLU A 46 20.57 -4.80 -14.90
CA GLU A 46 22.01 -4.82 -14.59
C GLU A 46 22.36 -3.97 -13.35
N ILE A 47 21.48 -3.03 -12.98
CA ILE A 47 21.66 -2.14 -11.84
C ILE A 47 21.46 -2.91 -10.53
N LYS A 48 22.44 -2.80 -9.62
CA LYS A 48 22.37 -3.45 -8.31
C LYS A 48 21.40 -2.72 -7.39
N THR A 49 20.25 -3.33 -7.10
CA THR A 49 19.21 -2.80 -6.20
C THR A 49 18.95 -3.68 -4.98
N PRO A 50 19.96 -3.99 -4.15
CA PRO A 50 19.87 -5.06 -3.14
C PRO A 50 18.75 -4.86 -2.10
N ASN A 51 18.41 -3.62 -1.77
CA ASN A 51 17.31 -3.32 -0.84
C ASN A 51 15.94 -3.60 -1.45
N LEU A 52 15.75 -3.28 -2.74
CA LEU A 52 14.50 -3.56 -3.46
C LEU A 52 14.37 -5.06 -3.74
N ASP A 53 15.48 -5.73 -4.06
CA ASP A 53 15.50 -7.18 -4.30
C ASP A 53 15.14 -7.96 -3.03
N LYS A 54 15.65 -7.52 -1.87
CA LYS A 54 15.30 -8.08 -0.56
C LYS A 54 13.84 -7.83 -0.18
N LEU A 55 13.28 -6.68 -0.56
CA LEU A 55 11.86 -6.39 -0.35
C LEU A 55 10.99 -7.30 -1.22
N ALA A 56 11.36 -7.47 -2.49
CA ALA A 56 10.64 -8.33 -3.43
C ALA A 56 10.69 -9.82 -3.04
N SER A 57 11.82 -10.32 -2.52
CA SER A 57 11.96 -11.72 -2.10
C SER A 57 11.16 -12.09 -0.85
N LYS A 58 10.78 -11.10 -0.04
CA LYS A 58 9.96 -11.27 1.17
C LYS A 58 8.51 -10.80 0.99
N GLY A 59 8.15 -10.40 -0.22
CA GLY A 59 6.87 -9.77 -0.53
C GLY A 59 6.25 -10.31 -1.81
N VAL A 60 5.43 -9.48 -2.44
CA VAL A 60 4.77 -9.77 -3.71
C VAL A 60 5.34 -8.85 -4.78
N LYS A 61 5.62 -9.42 -5.96
CA LYS A 61 6.12 -8.68 -7.12
C LYS A 61 5.03 -8.62 -8.20
N PHE A 62 4.76 -7.42 -8.70
CA PHE A 62 3.81 -7.23 -9.79
C PHE A 62 4.54 -7.18 -11.13
N THR A 63 4.20 -8.06 -12.07
CA THR A 63 4.69 -8.00 -13.46
C THR A 63 3.78 -7.19 -14.38
N GLN A 64 2.59 -6.83 -13.89
CA GLN A 64 1.55 -6.08 -14.60
C GLN A 64 0.99 -5.00 -13.67
N PHE A 65 1.76 -3.93 -13.48
CA PHE A 65 1.36 -2.73 -12.74
C PHE A 65 1.46 -1.52 -13.67
N TYR A 66 0.43 -0.68 -13.70
CA TYR A 66 0.32 0.43 -14.63
C TYR A 66 0.18 1.76 -13.90
N ASN A 67 0.81 2.80 -14.44
CA ASN A 67 0.64 4.18 -14.00
C ASN A 67 -0.08 4.99 -15.10
N ALA A 68 -0.31 6.28 -14.88
CA ALA A 68 -0.94 7.17 -15.87
C ALA A 68 0.08 7.79 -16.84
N ALA A 69 1.23 7.15 -17.05
CA ALA A 69 2.36 7.54 -17.92
C ALA A 69 2.99 8.92 -17.65
N ARG A 70 2.46 9.71 -16.71
CA ARG A 70 2.97 11.03 -16.32
C ARG A 70 2.87 11.24 -14.82
N CYS A 71 3.73 12.12 -14.32
CA CYS A 71 3.96 12.29 -12.90
C CYS A 71 2.72 12.83 -12.14
N CYS A 72 2.12 13.94 -12.58
CA CYS A 72 0.91 14.53 -12.00
C CYS A 72 -0.32 13.60 -12.01
N PRO A 73 -0.73 13.02 -13.15
CA PRO A 73 -1.91 12.15 -13.17
C PRO A 73 -1.69 10.83 -12.41
N SER A 74 -0.47 10.27 -12.41
CA SER A 74 -0.18 9.05 -11.62
C SER A 74 -0.30 9.33 -10.11
N ARG A 75 0.24 10.46 -9.65
CA ARG A 75 0.12 10.89 -8.25
C ARG A 75 -1.32 11.20 -7.86
N ALA A 76 -2.07 11.86 -8.74
CA ALA A 76 -3.48 12.15 -8.50
C ALA A 76 -4.30 10.86 -8.33
N SER A 77 -4.11 9.87 -9.22
CA SER A 77 -4.78 8.59 -9.09
C SER A 77 -4.36 7.80 -7.83
N LEU A 78 -3.08 7.84 -7.47
CA LEU A 78 -2.58 7.18 -6.24
C LEU A 78 -3.22 7.77 -4.97
N LEU A 79 -3.32 9.10 -4.88
CA LEU A 79 -3.80 9.78 -3.67
C LEU A 79 -5.33 9.82 -3.56
N THR A 80 -6.04 9.81 -4.68
CA THR A 80 -7.51 9.96 -4.70
C THR A 80 -8.25 8.64 -4.96
N GLY A 81 -7.57 7.62 -5.50
CA GLY A 81 -8.23 6.40 -5.96
C GLY A 81 -9.12 6.61 -7.19
N MET A 82 -9.05 7.77 -7.84
CA MET A 82 -9.86 8.11 -9.02
C MET A 82 -9.04 8.10 -10.31
N TYR A 83 -9.70 7.95 -11.45
CA TYR A 83 -9.03 8.18 -12.74
C TYR A 83 -8.59 9.64 -12.87
N PRO A 84 -7.52 9.93 -13.62
CA PRO A 84 -6.96 11.29 -13.70
C PRO A 84 -7.98 12.37 -14.10
N HIS A 85 -8.90 12.06 -15.02
CA HIS A 85 -9.94 12.99 -15.45
C HIS A 85 -10.91 13.38 -14.34
N GLN A 86 -11.23 12.44 -13.43
CA GLN A 86 -12.08 12.70 -12.26
C GLN A 86 -11.33 13.47 -11.17
N ALA A 87 -10.01 13.28 -11.09
CA ALA A 87 -9.12 13.98 -10.16
C ALA A 87 -8.69 15.39 -10.64
N GLY A 88 -9.31 15.93 -11.69
CA GLY A 88 -8.97 17.25 -12.25
C GLY A 88 -7.67 17.29 -13.06
N MET A 89 -7.09 16.13 -13.39
CA MET A 89 -5.88 15.95 -14.20
C MET A 89 -6.21 15.52 -15.63
N GLY A 90 -7.23 16.14 -16.23
CA GLY A 90 -7.59 15.89 -17.64
C GLY A 90 -6.61 16.48 -18.65
N THR A 91 -5.78 17.45 -18.24
CA THR A 91 -4.74 18.09 -19.05
C THR A 91 -3.46 18.26 -18.23
N MET A 92 -2.29 18.10 -18.85
CA MET A 92 -0.98 18.18 -18.17
C MET A 92 -0.61 19.60 -17.74
N VAL A 93 -1.11 20.60 -18.46
CA VAL A 93 -0.94 22.02 -18.17
C VAL A 93 -2.33 22.60 -18.27
N VAL A 94 -2.84 23.15 -17.16
CA VAL A 94 -3.93 24.10 -17.26
C VAL A 94 -3.29 25.38 -17.81
N THR A 95 -3.06 25.43 -19.12
CA THR A 95 -2.99 26.72 -19.79
C THR A 95 -4.40 27.27 -19.68
N LYS A 96 -4.69 27.89 -18.54
CA LYS A 96 -5.54 29.06 -18.56
C LYS A 96 -4.78 30.03 -19.47
N VAL A 97 -4.99 29.93 -20.78
CA VAL A 97 -5.01 31.12 -21.60
C VAL A 97 -6.10 31.93 -20.93
N LYS A 98 -5.67 32.77 -19.98
CA LYS A 98 -6.50 33.84 -19.49
C LYS A 98 -6.71 34.64 -20.76
N ASP A 99 -7.88 34.50 -21.39
CA ASP A 99 -8.37 35.49 -22.33
C ASP A 99 -8.27 36.81 -21.58
N ARG A 100 -7.13 37.48 -21.79
CA ARG A 100 -6.97 38.88 -21.50
C ARG A 100 -7.57 39.50 -22.74
N THR A 101 -8.75 40.08 -22.55
CA THR A 101 -9.62 40.76 -23.53
C THR A 101 -10.28 39.87 -24.57
#